data_AF-A0A7Y2GYA4-F1
#
_entry.id   AF-A0A7Y2GYA4-F1
#
_cell.length_a   1.000
_cell.length_b   1.000
_cell.length_c   1.000
_cell.angle_alpha   90.00
_cell.angle_beta   90.00
_cell.angle_gamma   90.00
#
_symmetry.space_group_name_H-M   'P 1'
#
loop_
_entity.id
_entity.type
_entity.pdbx_description
1 polymer ?
#
loop_
_entity_poly.entity_id
_entity_poly.type
_entity_poly.pdbx_seq_one_letter_code
_entity_poly.pdbx_strand_id
1 'polypeptide(L)'
;FTAQLIHDAGGDYIWKDDETNGSLILDFEIVLSKAGSADIWLNTGNLTTGDQILAMDGKLSAFNAFKRNEVYNPVNRMSRGGGNDFYESGSLRADLVLKDLHAIFMKDSTQELYYYKKI
;
A
#
# COMPACT_ATOMS: atom_id res chain seq x y z
N PHE A 1 7.35 6.24 10.18
CA PHE A 1 6.30 5.30 10.64
C PHE A 1 6.02 4.22 9.58
N THR A 2 5.41 4.54 8.43
CA THR A 2 5.10 3.54 7.39
C THR A 2 6.34 2.83 6.84
N ALA A 3 7.44 3.55 6.59
CA ALA A 3 8.70 2.94 6.17
C ALA A 3 9.24 1.91 7.18
N GLN A 4 9.07 2.17 8.49
CA GLN A 4 9.44 1.24 9.55
C GLN A 4 8.55 -0.01 9.55
N LEU A 5 7.22 0.15 9.41
CA LEU A 5 6.31 -0.99 9.30
C LEU A 5 6.63 -1.87 8.09
N ILE A 6 6.99 -1.26 6.95
CA ILE A 6 7.41 -2.00 5.75
C ILE A 6 8.66 -2.82 6.07
N HIS A 7 9.67 -2.19 6.68
CA HIS A 7 10.91 -2.86 7.06
C HIS A 7 10.67 -4.01 8.05
N ASP A 8 9.91 -3.76 9.12
CA ASP A 8 9.64 -4.72 10.19
C ASP A 8 8.83 -5.94 9.69
N ALA A 9 8.00 -5.76 8.66
CA ALA A 9 7.26 -6.83 8.00
C ALA A 9 8.10 -7.60 6.95
N GLY A 10 9.34 -7.18 6.70
CA GLY A 10 10.27 -7.82 5.76
C GLY A 10 10.25 -7.25 4.34
N GLY A 11 9.66 -6.08 4.13
CA GLY A 11 9.67 -5.36 2.85
C GLY A 11 10.87 -4.42 2.70
N ASP A 12 11.16 -4.04 1.45
CA ASP A 12 12.19 -3.04 1.13
C ASP A 12 11.53 -1.74 0.63
N TYR A 13 11.57 -0.68 1.44
CA TYR A 13 10.95 0.58 1.08
C TYR A 13 11.80 1.37 0.08
N ILE A 14 11.20 1.80 -1.02
CA ILE A 14 11.88 2.42 -2.18
C ILE A 14 12.56 3.76 -1.82
N TRP A 15 12.06 4.45 -0.79
CA TRP A 15 12.65 5.70 -0.29
C TRP A 15 13.28 5.54 1.10
N LYS A 16 13.82 4.36 1.43
CA LYS A 16 14.46 4.10 2.73
C LYS A 16 15.63 5.04 3.08
N ASP A 17 16.33 5.56 2.08
CA ASP A 17 17.47 6.47 2.26
C ASP A 17 17.06 7.95 2.31
N ASP A 18 15.76 8.26 2.22
CA ASP A 18 15.25 9.63 2.33
C ASP A 18 15.04 9.99 3.82
N GLU A 19 15.66 11.07 4.27
CA GLU A 19 15.62 11.53 5.67
C GLU A 19 14.42 12.45 5.98
N THR A 20 13.54 12.71 5.01
CA THR A 20 12.38 13.58 5.20
C THR A 20 11.39 12.93 6.15
N ASN A 21 11.00 13.67 7.17
CA ASN A 21 9.93 13.26 8.06
C ASN A 21 8.56 13.54 7.43
N GLY A 22 7.73 12.51 7.29
CA GLY A 22 6.35 12.64 6.82
C GLY A 22 6.16 12.22 5.37
N SER A 23 5.32 12.96 4.65
CA SER A 23 4.96 12.65 3.26
C SER A 23 5.91 13.32 2.27
N LEU A 24 6.32 12.57 1.25
CA LEU A 24 7.01 13.11 0.08
C LEU A 24 6.00 13.56 -0.96
N ILE A 25 6.09 14.81 -1.40
CA ILE A 25 5.34 15.33 -2.55
C ILE A 25 6.30 15.31 -3.74
N LEU A 26 6.10 14.35 -4.65
CA LEU A 26 7.00 14.12 -5.78
C LEU A 26 6.22 14.20 -7.09
N ASP A 27 6.89 14.67 -8.13
CA ASP A 27 6.36 14.63 -9.48
C ASP A 27 6.19 13.19 -9.98
N PHE A 28 5.18 12.96 -10.81
CA PHE A 28 4.87 11.63 -11.36
C PHE A 28 6.09 10.97 -12.01
N GLU A 29 6.87 11.69 -12.81
CA GLU A 29 8.04 11.13 -13.51
C GLU A 29 9.14 10.65 -12.54
N ILE A 30 9.31 11.34 -11.40
CA ILE A 30 10.25 10.92 -10.34
C ILE A 30 9.76 9.64 -9.67
N VAL A 31 8.45 9.58 -9.36
CA VAL A 31 7.84 8.38 -8.79
C VAL A 31 7.93 7.22 -9.77
N LEU A 32 7.61 7.43 -11.06
CA LEU A 32 7.67 6.39 -12.08
C LEU A 32 9.09 5.89 -12.30
N SER A 33 10.08 6.78 -12.36
CA SER A 33 11.49 6.41 -12.55
C SER A 33 12.02 5.54 -11.42
N LYS A 34 11.63 5.82 -10.17
CA LYS A 34 12.14 5.09 -9.00
C LYS A 34 11.28 3.89 -8.58
N ALA A 35 9.97 4.03 -8.63
CA ALA A 35 9.00 3.04 -8.14
C ALA A 35 8.25 2.31 -9.25
N GLY A 36 8.46 2.64 -10.53
CA GLY A 36 7.82 1.94 -11.65
C GLY A 36 8.11 0.44 -11.69
N SER A 37 9.29 0.03 -11.21
CA SER A 37 9.70 -1.38 -11.11
C SER A 37 9.27 -2.08 -9.82
N ALA A 38 8.64 -1.36 -8.87
CA ALA A 38 8.24 -1.91 -7.58
C ALA A 38 7.37 -3.16 -7.71
N ASP A 39 7.59 -4.11 -6.81
CA ASP A 39 6.82 -5.35 -6.76
C ASP A 39 5.40 -5.15 -6.23
N ILE A 40 5.24 -4.25 -5.27
CA ILE A 40 4.00 -4.05 -4.53
C ILE A 40 3.73 -2.55 -4.40
N TRP A 41 2.47 -2.16 -4.58
CA TRP A 41 1.98 -0.80 -4.32
C TRP A 41 1.01 -0.84 -3.16
N LEU A 42 1.34 -0.12 -2.08
CA LEU A 42 0.49 0.02 -0.89
C LEU A 42 -0.23 1.38 -0.86
N ASN A 43 -1.39 1.41 -0.20
CA ASN A 43 -2.09 2.60 0.25
C ASN A 43 -2.51 3.55 -0.90
N THR A 44 -3.53 3.15 -1.66
CA THR A 44 -4.11 3.94 -2.76
C THR A 44 -5.12 5.00 -2.30
N GLY A 45 -5.05 5.41 -1.03
CA GLY A 45 -5.98 6.37 -0.43
C GLY A 45 -7.42 5.87 -0.47
N ASN A 46 -8.33 6.66 -1.04
CA ASN A 46 -9.76 6.32 -1.13
C ASN A 46 -10.10 5.42 -2.33
N LEU A 47 -9.11 5.08 -3.18
CA LEU A 47 -9.34 4.25 -4.36
C LEU A 47 -9.40 2.78 -3.94
N THR A 48 -10.44 2.10 -4.41
CA THR A 48 -10.81 0.74 -3.98
C THR A 48 -10.84 -0.28 -5.11
N THR A 49 -10.64 0.16 -6.37
CA THR A 49 -10.60 -0.69 -7.56
C THR A 49 -9.54 -0.20 -8.54
N GLY A 50 -9.02 -1.11 -9.39
CA GLY A 50 -8.09 -0.76 -10.46
C GLY A 50 -8.65 0.28 -11.44
N ASP A 51 -9.95 0.19 -11.76
CA ASP A 51 -10.62 1.17 -12.63
C ASP A 51 -10.63 2.58 -12.02
N GLN A 52 -10.82 2.70 -10.70
CA GLN A 52 -10.74 4.00 -10.00
C GLN A 52 -9.32 4.58 -10.06
N ILE A 53 -8.29 3.73 -10.01
CA ILE A 53 -6.89 4.14 -10.20
C ILE A 53 -6.69 4.71 -11.60
N LEU A 54 -7.12 4.00 -12.64
CA LEU A 54 -6.96 4.46 -14.02
C LEU A 54 -7.82 5.69 -14.36
N ALA A 55 -8.99 5.83 -13.73
CA ALA A 55 -9.83 7.01 -13.86
C ALA A 55 -9.21 8.24 -13.20
N MET A 56 -8.40 8.07 -12.16
CA MET A 56 -7.63 9.17 -11.55
C MET A 56 -6.53 9.66 -12.48
N ASP A 57 -5.70 8.75 -12.98
CA ASP A 57 -4.72 9.03 -14.04
C ASP A 57 -4.33 7.73 -14.77
N GLY A 58 -4.57 7.68 -16.08
CA GLY A 58 -4.25 6.51 -16.91
C GLY A 58 -2.77 6.16 -16.95
N LYS A 59 -1.87 7.12 -16.66
CA LYS A 59 -0.43 6.86 -16.57
C LYS A 59 -0.06 5.90 -15.43
N LEU A 60 -0.93 5.74 -14.43
CA LEU A 60 -0.72 4.80 -13.32
C LEU A 60 -0.72 3.34 -13.78
N SER A 61 -1.20 3.05 -14.99
CA SER A 61 -1.01 1.74 -15.65
C SER A 61 0.45 1.39 -15.92
N ALA A 62 1.37 2.36 -15.88
CA ALA A 62 2.78 2.15 -16.16
C ALA A 62 3.52 1.37 -15.04
N PHE A 63 3.01 1.37 -13.81
CA PHE A 63 3.64 0.70 -12.67
C PHE A 63 3.55 -0.83 -12.77
N ASN A 64 4.66 -1.52 -12.50
CA ASN A 64 4.69 -2.98 -12.56
C ASN A 64 3.80 -3.64 -11.50
N ALA A 65 3.67 -3.04 -10.32
CA ALA A 65 2.72 -3.51 -9.30
C ALA A 65 1.27 -3.48 -9.82
N PHE A 66 0.88 -2.42 -10.55
CA PHE A 66 -0.44 -2.34 -11.18
C PHE A 66 -0.63 -3.43 -12.24
N LYS A 67 0.33 -3.56 -13.18
CA LYS A 67 0.27 -4.57 -14.25
C LYS A 67 0.20 -6.02 -13.73
N ARG A 68 0.84 -6.29 -12.59
CA ARG A 68 0.90 -7.61 -11.95
C ARG A 68 -0.24 -7.87 -10.96
N ASN A 69 -1.17 -6.93 -10.81
CA ASN A 69 -2.23 -7.00 -9.82
C ASN A 69 -1.68 -7.16 -8.38
N GLU A 70 -0.67 -6.38 -8.03
CA GLU A 70 0.00 -6.35 -6.71
C GLU A 70 -0.20 -4.99 -6.04
N VAL A 71 -1.44 -4.49 -6.09
CA VAL A 71 -1.85 -3.24 -5.46
C VAL A 71 -2.72 -3.56 -4.25
N TYR A 72 -2.41 -2.99 -3.10
CA TYR A 72 -3.08 -3.27 -1.83
C TYR A 72 -3.43 -1.99 -1.09
N ASN A 73 -4.61 -1.95 -0.48
CA ASN A 73 -5.09 -0.78 0.26
C ASN A 73 -5.76 -1.23 1.57
N PRO A 74 -5.58 -0.55 2.71
CA PRO A 74 -6.19 -0.94 3.97
C PRO A 74 -7.66 -0.52 4.04
N VAL A 75 -8.49 -1.15 3.20
CA VAL A 75 -9.93 -0.89 3.05
C VAL A 75 -10.77 -2.16 3.24
N ASN A 76 -10.19 -3.22 3.79
CA ASN A 76 -10.91 -4.47 4.02
C ASN A 76 -11.98 -4.35 5.11
N ARG A 77 -11.79 -3.39 6.03
CA ARG A 77 -12.66 -3.17 7.20
C ARG A 77 -13.19 -1.74 7.22
N MET A 78 -14.17 -1.50 6.35
CA MET A 78 -14.87 -0.23 6.25
C MET A 78 -16.27 -0.33 6.87
N SER A 79 -16.68 0.67 7.65
CA SER A 79 -18.05 0.79 8.13
C SER A 79 -18.97 1.32 7.03
N ARG A 80 -20.30 1.13 7.19
CA ARG A 80 -21.29 1.68 6.24
C ARG A 80 -21.22 3.21 6.11
N GLY A 81 -20.75 3.89 7.15
CA GLY A 81 -20.59 5.35 7.17
C GLY A 81 -19.25 5.84 6.59
N GLY A 82 -18.39 4.94 6.07
CA GLY A 82 -17.07 5.30 5.53
C GLY A 82 -15.95 5.35 6.56
N GLY A 83 -16.19 4.95 7.81
CA GLY A 83 -15.14 4.79 8.82
C GLY A 83 -14.21 3.64 8.43
N ASN A 84 -12.91 3.82 8.64
CA ASN A 84 -11.88 2.86 8.26
C ASN A 84 -11.16 2.34 9.51
N ASP A 85 -11.36 1.07 9.83
CA ASP A 85 -10.82 0.44 11.05
C ASP A 85 -9.28 0.45 11.09
N PHE A 86 -8.60 0.45 9.94
CA PHE A 86 -7.14 0.60 9.92
C PHE A 86 -6.69 1.94 10.52
N TYR A 87 -7.38 3.03 10.21
CA TYR A 87 -7.06 4.35 10.74
C TYR A 87 -7.58 4.57 12.18
N GLU A 88 -8.55 3.76 12.63
CA GLU A 88 -9.13 3.84 13.97
C GLU A 88 -8.38 2.96 14.99
N SER A 89 -8.07 1.70 14.64
CA SER A 89 -7.47 0.72 15.55
C SER A 89 -6.08 0.22 15.15
N GLY A 90 -5.63 0.46 13.90
CA GLY A 90 -4.37 -0.08 13.39
C GLY A 90 -3.13 0.37 14.16
N SER A 91 -3.14 1.59 14.72
CA SER A 91 -2.05 2.08 15.58
C SER A 91 -1.96 1.35 16.92
N LEU A 92 -3.10 0.84 17.42
CA LEU A 92 -3.17 0.02 18.65
C LEU A 92 -2.93 -1.47 18.36
N ARG A 93 -3.07 -1.88 17.09
CA ARG A 93 -2.93 -3.27 16.62
C ARG A 93 -1.85 -3.41 15.54
N ALA A 94 -0.67 -2.87 15.85
CA ALA A 94 0.50 -2.99 14.98
C ALA A 94 0.84 -4.46 14.66
N ASP A 95 0.53 -5.40 15.57
CA ASP A 95 0.66 -6.84 15.33
C ASP A 95 -0.15 -7.32 14.11
N LEU A 96 -1.39 -6.85 13.96
CA LEU A 96 -2.24 -7.20 12.81
C LEU A 96 -1.80 -6.49 11.54
N VAL A 97 -1.36 -5.23 11.65
CA VAL A 97 -0.82 -4.49 10.50
C VAL A 97 0.45 -5.16 9.96
N LEU A 98 1.38 -5.52 10.84
CA LEU A 98 2.61 -6.24 10.47
C LEU A 98 2.31 -7.62 9.89
N LYS A 99 1.34 -8.34 10.47
CA LYS A 99 0.92 -9.65 9.96
C LYS A 99 0.40 -9.57 8.52
N ASP A 100 -0.44 -8.58 8.21
CA ASP A 100 -0.94 -8.36 6.85
C ASP A 100 0.17 -7.99 5.87
N LEU A 101 1.00 -6.99 6.24
CA LEU A 101 2.10 -6.55 5.40
C LEU A 101 3.08 -7.70 5.11
N HIS A 102 3.38 -8.52 6.13
CA HIS A 102 4.24 -9.68 5.96
C HIS A 102 3.66 -10.68 4.96
N ALA A 103 2.37 -11.03 5.08
CA ALA A 103 1.71 -11.91 4.13
C ALA A 103 1.71 -11.35 2.70
N ILE A 104 1.49 -10.04 2.56
CA ILE A 104 1.57 -9.35 1.26
C ILE A 104 2.98 -9.46 0.66
N PHE A 105 4.02 -9.17 1.44
CA PHE A 105 5.41 -9.19 0.96
C PHE A 105 5.91 -10.59 0.65
N MET A 106 5.50 -11.59 1.43
CA MET A 106 5.84 -13.00 1.19
C MET A 106 4.95 -13.67 0.14
N LYS A 107 3.94 -12.95 -0.39
CA LYS A 107 2.92 -13.47 -1.30
C LYS A 107 2.19 -14.70 -0.75
N ASP A 108 1.96 -14.73 0.56
CA ASP A 108 1.18 -15.77 1.20
C ASP A 108 -0.30 -15.57 0.91
N SER A 109 -0.81 -16.34 -0.06
CA SER A 109 -2.21 -16.30 -0.47
C SER A 109 -3.14 -17.13 0.43
N THR A 110 -2.58 -17.89 1.38
CA THR A 110 -3.38 -18.71 2.31
C THR A 110 -3.87 -17.92 3.51
N GLN A 111 -3.20 -16.80 3.79
CA GLN A 111 -3.55 -15.93 4.91
C GLN A 111 -4.61 -14.91 4.50
N GLU A 112 -5.70 -14.87 5.26
CA GLU A 112 -6.68 -13.79 5.16
C GLU A 112 -6.09 -12.50 5.75
N LEU A 113 -6.15 -11.42 4.97
CA LEU A 113 -5.69 -10.09 5.37
C LEU A 113 -6.75 -9.41 6.24
N TYR A 114 -6.34 -8.90 7.40
CA TYR A 114 -7.24 -8.26 8.36
C TYR A 114 -7.66 -6.85 7.91
N TYR A 115 -6.71 -5.96 7.69
CA TYR A 115 -6.94 -4.57 7.26
C TYR A 115 -6.80 -4.38 5.75
N TYR A 116 -5.86 -5.08 5.12
CA TYR A 116 -5.53 -4.88 3.71
C TYR A 116 -6.41 -5.68 2.75
N LYS A 117 -6.65 -5.11 1.58
CA LYS A 117 -7.35 -5.76 0.46
C LYS A 117 -6.54 -5.54 -0.81
N LYS A 118 -6.43 -6.58 -1.66
CA LYS A 118 -5.92 -6.45 -3.03
C LYS A 118 -6.96 -5.72 -3.90
N ILE A 119 -6.50 -4.67 -4.59
CA ILE A 119 -7.31 -3.78 -5.45
C ILE A 119 -7.53 -4.42 -6.82
#